data_AF-F2LRR2-F1
#
_entry.id   AF-F2LRR2-F1
#
_cell.length_a   1.000
_cell.length_b   1.000
_cell.length_c   1.000
_cell.angle_alpha   90.00
_cell.angle_beta   90.00
_cell.angle_gamma   90.00
#
_symmetry.space_group_name_H-M   'P 1'
#
loop_
_entity.id
_entity.type
_entity.pdbx_description
1 polymer ?
#
loop_
_entity_poly.entity_id
_entity_poly.type
_entity_poly.pdbx_seq_one_letter_code
_entity_poly.pdbx_strand_id
1 'polypeptide(L)'
;MFTYLLAKLRQAGYRWLAFSDRPLYLLFEKMYRYDPRPLPGVVPDPDGLGFLVSDFTHPRLAPYRGLEIAFFNARHAVVYWLPGAAPSGAGRVPAGTHTVTMGGHALSRPLRLSVSKDARHTRIRSVVPQTSRTRSMPGCRIDFRILEAELHCLARHWLNTLHERAGGPGADEALREVLAAARALTGFDDLVALAQALQARLDLPSHAITNQEGLTDAGCHPSRSGV
;
A
#
# COMPACT_ATOMS: atom_id res chain seq x y z
N MET A 1 -0.51 9.45 -32.84
CA MET A 1 -1.92 9.92 -32.86
C MET A 1 -2.91 8.77 -32.59
N PHE A 2 -2.74 7.60 -33.21
CA PHE A 2 -3.59 6.41 -33.01
C PHE A 2 -3.58 5.84 -31.57
N THR A 3 -2.41 5.81 -30.91
CA THR A 3 -2.23 5.38 -29.51
C THR A 3 -2.96 6.27 -28.49
N TYR A 4 -3.01 7.59 -28.75
CA TYR A 4 -3.75 8.54 -27.94
C TYR A 4 -5.28 8.34 -28.09
N LEU A 5 -5.74 8.03 -29.30
CA LEU A 5 -7.16 7.74 -29.58
C LEU A 5 -7.61 6.43 -28.92
N LEU A 6 -6.79 5.38 -28.97
CA LEU A 6 -7.01 4.11 -28.27
C LEU A 6 -7.02 4.29 -26.75
N ALA A 7 -6.12 5.10 -26.20
CA ALA A 7 -6.14 5.45 -24.77
C ALA A 7 -7.44 6.17 -24.38
N LYS A 8 -7.97 7.06 -25.22
CA LYS A 8 -9.26 7.74 -24.99
C LYS A 8 -10.48 6.83 -25.13
N LEU A 9 -10.49 5.92 -26.11
CA LEU A 9 -11.56 4.93 -26.27
C LEU A 9 -11.59 3.96 -25.08
N ARG A 10 -10.42 3.52 -24.63
CA ARG A 10 -10.27 2.75 -23.39
C ARG A 10 -10.79 3.55 -22.19
N GLN A 11 -10.57 4.86 -22.11
CA GLN A 11 -11.12 5.69 -21.02
C GLN A 11 -12.66 5.75 -21.00
N ALA A 12 -13.36 5.70 -22.14
CA ALA A 12 -14.82 5.85 -22.19
C ALA A 12 -15.61 4.61 -21.69
N GLY A 13 -15.04 3.41 -21.85
CA GLY A 13 -15.71 2.14 -21.49
C GLY A 13 -15.85 1.85 -19.99
N TYR A 14 -15.05 2.50 -19.13
CA TYR A 14 -15.01 2.20 -17.69
C TYR A 14 -16.00 3.01 -16.83
N ARG A 15 -17.10 3.53 -17.40
CA ARG A 15 -18.06 4.39 -16.68
C ARG A 15 -18.98 3.67 -15.67
N TRP A 16 -18.92 2.34 -15.51
CA TRP A 16 -20.05 1.61 -14.93
C TRP A 16 -19.79 0.61 -13.80
N LEU A 17 -18.55 0.41 -13.33
CA LEU A 17 -18.28 -0.45 -12.16
C LEU A 17 -17.54 0.33 -11.09
N ALA A 18 -18.24 0.63 -9.98
CA ALA A 18 -17.61 1.20 -8.81
C ALA A 18 -16.70 0.15 -8.16
N PHE A 19 -15.46 0.54 -7.83
CA PHE A 19 -14.48 -0.32 -7.16
C PHE A 19 -14.70 -0.39 -5.63
N SER A 20 -15.74 0.25 -5.10
CA SER A 20 -16.08 0.31 -3.68
C SER A 20 -16.40 -1.06 -3.08
N ASP A 21 -16.75 -2.01 -3.94
CA ASP A 21 -17.13 -3.37 -3.53
C ASP A 21 -15.93 -4.32 -3.56
N ARG A 22 -14.71 -3.81 -3.84
CA ARG A 22 -13.48 -4.61 -3.84
C ARG A 22 -12.94 -4.75 -2.43
N PRO A 23 -12.95 -5.96 -1.83
CA PRO A 23 -12.55 -6.15 -0.43
C PRO A 23 -11.12 -5.70 -0.14
N LEU A 24 -10.21 -5.85 -1.10
CA LEU A 24 -8.82 -5.44 -0.95
C LEU A 24 -8.62 -3.92 -0.86
N TYR A 25 -9.46 -3.13 -1.55
CA TYR A 25 -9.43 -1.67 -1.43
C TYR A 25 -9.86 -1.23 -0.02
N LEU A 26 -10.94 -1.82 0.50
CA LEU A 26 -11.46 -1.52 1.84
C LEU A 26 -10.47 -1.91 2.94
N LEU A 27 -9.81 -3.07 2.78
CA LEU A 27 -8.73 -3.47 3.67
C LEU A 27 -7.60 -2.42 3.65
N PHE A 28 -7.16 -2.01 2.46
CA PHE A 28 -6.09 -1.03 2.32
C PHE A 28 -6.42 0.30 3.01
N GLU A 29 -7.64 0.81 2.86
CA GLU A 29 -8.09 2.02 3.57
C GLU A 29 -7.97 1.87 5.10
N LYS A 30 -8.43 0.73 5.65
CA LYS A 30 -8.34 0.45 7.08
C LYS A 30 -6.89 0.40 7.56
N MET A 31 -6.04 -0.30 6.82
CA MET A 31 -4.60 -0.40 7.12
C MET A 31 -3.91 0.95 7.13
N TYR A 32 -4.18 1.77 6.11
CA TYR A 32 -3.58 3.10 5.99
C TYR A 32 -4.02 4.01 7.14
N ARG A 33 -5.30 3.96 7.53
CA ARG A 33 -5.83 4.73 8.67
C ARG A 33 -5.23 4.28 10.00
N TYR A 34 -4.96 2.98 10.16
CA TYR A 34 -4.36 2.44 11.38
C TYR A 34 -2.88 2.83 11.52
N ASP A 35 -2.06 2.49 10.53
CA ASP A 35 -0.64 2.84 10.55
C ASP A 35 -0.10 2.98 9.12
N PRO A 36 0.15 4.21 8.63
CA PRO A 36 0.68 4.40 7.28
C PRO A 36 2.19 4.14 7.17
N ARG A 37 2.94 3.98 8.28
CA ARG A 37 4.41 3.87 8.25
C ARG A 37 4.94 2.71 7.40
N PRO A 38 4.32 1.51 7.39
CA PRO A 38 4.75 0.41 6.52
C PRO A 38 4.37 0.62 5.04
N LEU A 39 3.83 1.78 4.65
CA LEU A 39 3.41 2.11 3.29
C LEU A 39 4.16 3.36 2.76
N PRO A 40 5.50 3.39 2.75
CA PRO A 40 6.29 4.60 2.49
C PRO A 40 6.17 5.18 1.08
N GLY A 41 5.62 4.41 0.13
CA GLY A 41 5.38 4.83 -1.26
C GLY A 41 3.93 5.28 -1.54
N VAL A 42 3.08 5.33 -0.50
CA VAL A 42 1.66 5.65 -0.60
C VAL A 42 1.40 7.04 -0.02
N VAL A 43 0.81 7.93 -0.81
CA VAL A 43 0.42 9.28 -0.40
C VAL A 43 -1.09 9.43 -0.53
N PRO A 44 -1.82 9.96 0.47
CA PRO A 44 -3.26 10.12 0.37
C PRO A 44 -3.58 11.34 -0.51
N ASP A 45 -4.73 11.33 -1.19
CA ASP A 45 -5.25 12.51 -1.87
C ASP A 45 -5.63 13.59 -0.83
N PRO A 46 -5.03 14.80 -0.88
CA PRO A 46 -5.30 15.84 0.12
C PRO A 46 -6.75 16.35 0.12
N ASP A 47 -7.45 16.26 -1.02
CA ASP A 47 -8.77 16.88 -1.22
C ASP A 47 -9.90 15.82 -1.36
N GLY A 48 -9.62 14.54 -1.10
CA GLY A 48 -10.58 13.48 -1.39
C GLY A 48 -10.25 12.11 -0.82
N LEU A 49 -11.08 11.14 -1.20
CA LEU A 49 -10.84 9.73 -0.94
C LEU A 49 -10.03 9.15 -2.10
N GLY A 50 -8.82 8.72 -1.80
CA GLY A 50 -7.91 8.09 -2.76
C GLY A 50 -6.46 8.10 -2.32
N PHE A 51 -5.64 7.39 -3.06
CA PHE A 51 -4.23 7.22 -2.79
C PHE A 51 -3.42 7.30 -4.07
N LEU A 52 -2.19 7.78 -3.92
CA LEU A 52 -1.17 7.86 -4.95
C LEU A 52 -0.06 6.88 -4.61
N VAL A 53 0.42 6.13 -5.61
CA VAL A 53 1.54 5.19 -5.49
C VAL A 53 2.53 5.43 -6.62
N SER A 54 3.80 5.57 -6.27
CA SER A 54 4.89 5.84 -7.23
C SER A 54 6.02 4.81 -7.24
N ASP A 55 6.07 3.91 -6.25
CA ASP A 55 7.12 2.88 -6.13
C ASP A 55 6.49 1.49 -6.08
N PHE A 56 6.10 0.97 -7.26
CA PHE A 56 5.44 -0.32 -7.38
C PHE A 56 6.35 -1.48 -6.96
N THR A 57 5.86 -2.34 -6.09
CA THR A 57 6.56 -3.50 -5.53
C THR A 57 6.29 -4.78 -6.31
N HIS A 58 5.12 -4.91 -6.93
CA HIS A 58 4.69 -6.14 -7.59
C HIS A 58 5.50 -6.40 -8.88
N PRO A 59 5.99 -7.64 -9.14
CA PRO A 59 6.84 -7.94 -10.30
C PRO A 59 6.23 -7.56 -11.66
N ARG A 60 4.92 -7.75 -11.83
CA ARG A 60 4.21 -7.36 -13.08
C ARG A 60 4.21 -5.85 -13.32
N LEU A 61 4.43 -5.05 -12.28
CA LEU A 61 4.49 -3.60 -12.36
C LEU A 61 5.93 -3.05 -12.40
N ALA A 62 6.92 -3.93 -12.26
CA ALA A 62 8.33 -3.53 -12.30
C ALA A 62 8.71 -2.70 -13.54
N PRO A 63 8.21 -2.99 -14.77
CA PRO A 63 8.51 -2.15 -15.94
C PRO A 63 8.04 -0.70 -15.83
N TYR A 64 7.02 -0.42 -15.00
CA TYR A 64 6.45 0.92 -14.83
C TYR A 64 7.06 1.66 -13.63
N ARG A 65 7.89 0.99 -12.83
CA ARG A 65 8.53 1.58 -11.63
C ARG A 65 9.37 2.79 -12.02
N GLY A 66 9.06 3.93 -11.40
CA GLY A 66 9.74 5.18 -11.69
C GLY A 66 9.55 5.73 -13.10
N LEU A 67 8.49 5.28 -13.77
CA LEU A 67 7.95 5.85 -14.99
C LEU A 67 6.54 6.39 -14.79
N GLU A 68 5.78 5.78 -13.87
CA GLU A 68 4.37 6.08 -13.65
C GLU A 68 4.04 6.36 -12.19
N ILE A 69 2.94 7.10 -11.98
CA ILE A 69 2.29 7.31 -10.70
C ILE A 69 0.85 6.82 -10.87
N ALA A 70 0.45 5.86 -10.05
CA ALA A 70 -0.93 5.41 -9.99
C ALA A 70 -1.71 6.25 -8.98
N PHE A 71 -2.90 6.68 -9.37
CA PHE A 71 -3.95 7.13 -8.47
C PHE A 71 -5.03 6.07 -8.44
N PHE A 72 -5.54 5.76 -7.25
CA PHE A 72 -6.72 4.93 -7.11
C PHE A 72 -7.62 5.40 -5.98
N ASN A 73 -8.91 5.16 -6.15
CA ASN A 73 -9.93 5.29 -5.12
C ASN A 73 -11.01 4.24 -5.32
N ALA A 74 -12.06 4.31 -4.51
CA ALA A 74 -13.23 3.43 -4.59
C ALA A 74 -13.95 3.42 -5.95
N ARG A 75 -13.57 4.23 -6.94
CA ARG A 75 -14.25 4.30 -8.25
C ARG A 75 -13.32 4.30 -9.45
N HIS A 76 -12.06 4.67 -9.27
CA HIS A 76 -11.12 4.90 -10.35
C HIS A 76 -9.75 4.32 -10.04
N ALA A 77 -9.07 3.86 -11.09
CA ALA A 77 -7.66 3.53 -11.11
C ALA A 77 -7.06 4.16 -12.37
N VAL A 78 -6.11 5.08 -12.21
CA VAL A 78 -5.52 5.87 -13.29
C VAL A 78 -4.02 5.96 -13.09
N VAL A 79 -3.26 5.82 -14.17
CA VAL A 79 -1.82 6.09 -14.17
C VAL A 79 -1.52 7.39 -14.88
N TYR A 80 -0.52 8.10 -14.37
CA TYR A 80 0.03 9.31 -14.93
C TYR A 80 1.53 9.12 -15.15
N TRP A 81 2.04 9.63 -16.26
CA TRP A 81 3.43 9.42 -16.67
C TRP A 81 4.34 10.52 -16.15
N LEU A 82 5.52 10.13 -15.70
CA LEU A 82 6.62 11.07 -15.48
C LEU A 82 7.13 11.62 -16.82
N PRO A 83 7.76 12.82 -16.84
CA PRO A 83 8.34 13.37 -18.06
C PRO A 83 9.40 12.43 -18.67
N GLY A 84 9.18 12.02 -19.92
CA GLY A 84 10.06 11.08 -20.63
C GLY A 84 9.64 9.61 -20.56
N ALA A 85 8.59 9.28 -19.80
CA ALA A 85 7.97 7.95 -19.82
C ALA A 85 6.97 7.81 -20.99
N ALA A 86 6.78 6.57 -21.44
CA ALA A 86 5.81 6.18 -22.45
C ALA A 86 4.82 5.12 -21.90
N PRO A 87 3.59 5.05 -22.45
CA PRO A 87 2.53 4.14 -21.96
C PRO A 87 2.85 2.65 -21.97
N SER A 88 3.90 2.22 -22.68
CA SER A 88 4.29 0.82 -22.82
C SER A 88 5.28 0.35 -21.74
N GLY A 89 5.44 1.10 -20.64
CA GLY A 89 6.53 0.87 -19.67
C GLY A 89 7.91 1.13 -20.29
N ALA A 90 7.96 1.93 -21.36
CA ALA A 90 9.18 2.33 -22.04
C ALA A 90 9.47 3.81 -21.79
N GLY A 91 10.60 4.28 -22.30
CA GLY A 91 11.06 5.65 -22.11
C GLY A 91 12.13 5.75 -21.03
N ARG A 92 12.68 6.96 -20.87
CA ARG A 92 13.78 7.23 -19.96
C ARG A 92 13.47 8.49 -19.18
N VAL A 93 13.16 8.32 -17.91
CA VAL A 93 12.98 9.43 -16.97
C VAL A 93 14.32 9.66 -16.26
N PRO A 94 14.99 10.82 -16.46
CA PRO A 94 16.27 11.08 -15.80
C PRO A 94 16.09 11.18 -14.28
N ALA A 95 17.17 10.90 -13.54
CA ALA A 95 17.20 11.16 -12.10
C ALA A 95 17.05 12.66 -11.84
N GLY A 96 16.40 13.02 -10.72
CA GLY A 96 16.15 14.40 -10.35
C GLY A 96 14.72 14.65 -9.85
N THR A 97 14.36 15.92 -9.77
CA THR A 97 13.03 16.36 -9.34
C THR A 97 12.17 16.67 -10.56
N HIS A 98 10.98 16.10 -10.59
CA HIS A 98 9.99 16.22 -11.66
C HIS A 98 8.72 16.86 -11.12
N THR A 99 8.11 17.72 -11.94
CA THR A 99 6.76 18.22 -11.67
C THR A 99 5.77 17.51 -12.57
N VAL A 100 4.76 16.91 -11.97
CA VAL A 100 3.69 16.21 -12.70
C VAL A 100 2.36 16.86 -12.33
N THR A 101 1.51 17.09 -13.32
CA THR A 101 0.13 17.51 -13.06
C THR A 101 -0.79 16.33 -13.33
N MET A 102 -1.58 15.95 -12.33
CA MET A 102 -2.59 14.91 -12.41
C MET A 102 -3.98 15.55 -12.43
N GLY A 103 -4.91 14.97 -13.18
CA GLY A 103 -6.26 15.52 -13.30
C GLY A 103 -7.18 14.62 -14.11
N GLY A 104 -8.33 15.15 -14.50
CA GLY A 104 -9.39 14.39 -15.19
C GLY A 104 -10.40 13.78 -14.22
N HIS A 105 -11.28 12.92 -14.73
CA HIS A 105 -12.48 12.47 -14.02
C HIS A 105 -12.26 11.65 -12.75
N ALA A 106 -11.04 11.15 -12.51
CA ALA A 106 -10.73 10.37 -11.31
C ALA A 106 -10.50 11.24 -10.08
N LEU A 107 -10.12 12.50 -10.27
CA LEU A 107 -9.79 13.46 -9.23
C LEU A 107 -10.87 14.55 -9.15
N SER A 108 -11.24 14.95 -7.94
CA SER A 108 -12.18 16.05 -7.70
C SER A 108 -11.59 17.39 -8.15
N ARG A 109 -10.27 17.56 -7.97
CA ARG A 109 -9.46 18.71 -8.41
C ARG A 109 -8.13 18.22 -8.97
N PRO A 110 -7.53 18.91 -9.96
CA PRO A 110 -6.20 18.56 -10.41
C PRO A 110 -5.17 18.70 -9.29
N LEU A 111 -4.19 17.80 -9.27
CA LEU A 111 -3.10 17.80 -8.30
C LEU A 111 -1.79 18.12 -9.01
N ARG A 112 -0.98 19.01 -8.44
CA ARG A 112 0.42 19.20 -8.84
C ARG A 112 1.31 18.44 -7.86
N LEU A 113 2.11 17.54 -8.40
CA LEU A 113 3.03 16.70 -7.64
C LEU A 113 4.45 17.15 -7.88
N SER A 114 5.23 17.23 -6.80
CA SER A 114 6.69 17.22 -6.86
C SER A 114 7.16 15.79 -6.60
N VAL A 115 7.95 15.24 -7.51
CA VAL A 115 8.37 13.83 -7.47
C VAL A 115 9.88 13.78 -7.57
N SER A 116 10.55 13.20 -6.59
CA SER A 116 11.99 12.92 -6.69
C SER A 116 12.21 11.51 -7.19
N LYS A 117 13.04 11.37 -8.21
CA LYS A 117 13.46 10.08 -8.78
C LYS A 117 14.96 9.91 -8.66
N ASP A 118 15.37 8.74 -8.16
CA ASP A 118 16.74 8.24 -8.27
C ASP A 118 16.78 6.90 -9.02
N ALA A 119 17.93 6.23 -8.98
CA ALA A 119 18.14 4.96 -9.68
C ALA A 119 17.27 3.81 -9.13
N ARG A 120 16.86 3.88 -7.86
CA ARG A 120 16.15 2.81 -7.15
C ARG A 120 14.73 3.19 -6.76
N HIS A 121 14.46 4.46 -6.49
CA HIS A 121 13.24 4.93 -5.88
C HIS A 121 12.60 6.09 -6.63
N THR A 122 11.27 6.15 -6.52
CA THR A 122 10.47 7.29 -6.97
C THR A 122 9.54 7.68 -5.85
N ARG A 123 9.71 8.90 -5.33
CA ARG A 123 9.01 9.38 -4.13
C ARG A 123 8.25 10.66 -4.44
N ILE A 124 6.98 10.69 -4.06
CA ILE A 124 6.17 11.90 -4.07
C ILE A 124 6.61 12.75 -2.87
N ARG A 125 7.11 13.96 -3.14
CA ARG A 125 7.61 14.91 -2.14
C ARG A 125 6.54 15.86 -1.64
N SER A 126 5.66 16.27 -2.54
CA SER A 126 4.52 17.12 -2.21
C SER A 126 3.38 16.90 -3.19
N VAL A 127 2.16 17.13 -2.70
CA VAL A 127 0.92 17.09 -3.48
C VAL A 127 0.18 18.38 -3.18
N VAL A 128 -0.05 19.19 -4.21
CA VAL A 128 -0.68 20.51 -4.09
C VAL A 128 -1.93 20.55 -4.96
N PRO A 129 -3.13 20.65 -4.36
CA PRO A 129 -4.36 20.89 -5.11
C PRO A 129 -4.25 22.15 -5.96
N GLN A 130 -4.71 22.07 -7.20
CA GLN A 130 -4.73 23.21 -8.12
C GLN A 130 -6.12 23.84 -8.13
N THR A 131 -6.16 25.17 -8.20
CA THR A 131 -7.40 25.94 -8.27
C THR A 131 -8.01 25.92 -9.68
N SER A 132 -7.19 25.75 -10.72
CA SER A 132 -7.65 25.69 -12.11
C SER A 132 -8.21 24.31 -12.45
N ARG A 133 -9.42 24.27 -13.00
CA ARG A 133 -10.04 23.02 -13.47
C ARG A 133 -9.47 22.61 -14.83
N THR A 134 -8.58 21.62 -14.82
CA THR A 134 -8.11 20.97 -16.04
C THR A 134 -9.00 19.78 -16.38
N ARG A 135 -9.79 19.88 -17.46
CA ARG A 135 -10.77 18.85 -17.86
C ARG A 135 -10.13 17.58 -18.46
N SER A 136 -8.91 17.67 -18.99
CA SER A 136 -8.19 16.53 -19.56
C SER A 136 -6.70 16.63 -19.32
N MET A 137 -6.08 15.54 -18.86
CA MET A 137 -4.63 15.41 -18.69
C MET A 137 -4.14 14.12 -19.34
N PRO A 138 -2.85 14.08 -19.77
CA PRO A 138 -2.23 12.83 -20.19
C PRO A 138 -2.22 11.83 -19.02
N GLY A 139 -2.93 10.73 -19.19
CA GLY A 139 -3.00 9.63 -18.24
C GLY A 139 -3.80 8.48 -18.86
N CYS A 140 -3.69 7.28 -18.29
CA CYS A 140 -4.41 6.10 -18.76
C CYS A 140 -5.27 5.52 -17.64
N ARG A 141 -6.55 5.25 -17.93
CA ARG A 141 -7.37 4.41 -17.05
C ARG A 141 -6.86 2.98 -17.15
N ILE A 142 -6.55 2.40 -16.00
CA ILE A 142 -6.09 1.02 -15.91
C ILE A 142 -7.17 0.15 -15.27
N ASP A 143 -7.12 -1.13 -15.57
CA ASP A 143 -7.97 -2.10 -14.90
C ASP A 143 -7.52 -2.19 -13.44
N PHE A 144 -8.47 -2.15 -12.50
CA PHE A 144 -8.15 -2.26 -11.08
C PHE A 144 -7.41 -3.55 -10.74
N ARG A 145 -7.64 -4.67 -11.46
CA ARG A 145 -6.90 -5.94 -11.25
C ARG A 145 -5.38 -5.77 -11.36
N ILE A 146 -4.92 -4.78 -12.12
CA ILE A 146 -3.50 -4.45 -12.23
C ILE A 146 -2.98 -3.84 -10.92
N LEU A 147 -3.75 -2.96 -10.28
CA LEU A 147 -3.41 -2.41 -8.96
C LEU A 147 -3.74 -3.36 -7.82
N GLU A 148 -4.72 -4.25 -7.96
CA GLU A 148 -5.08 -5.25 -6.96
C GLU A 148 -3.86 -6.10 -6.58
N ALA A 149 -3.05 -6.47 -7.57
CA ALA A 149 -1.80 -7.18 -7.35
C ALA A 149 -0.77 -6.35 -6.54
N GLU A 150 -0.70 -5.04 -6.76
CA GLU A 150 0.13 -4.13 -5.95
C GLU A 150 -0.40 -3.99 -4.53
N LEU A 151 -1.71 -3.77 -4.38
CA LEU A 151 -2.36 -3.65 -3.08
C LEU A 151 -2.21 -4.92 -2.25
N HIS A 152 -2.20 -6.09 -2.90
CA HIS A 152 -1.91 -7.36 -2.25
C HIS A 152 -0.48 -7.39 -1.70
N CYS A 153 0.52 -7.03 -2.51
CA CYS A 153 1.91 -6.93 -2.05
C CYS A 153 2.08 -5.94 -0.89
N LEU A 154 1.46 -4.75 -0.99
CA LEU A 154 1.49 -3.74 0.06
C LEU A 154 0.80 -4.23 1.34
N ALA A 155 -0.35 -4.89 1.20
CA ALA A 155 -1.09 -5.44 2.34
C ALA A 155 -0.29 -6.50 3.09
N ARG A 156 0.34 -7.41 2.33
CA ARG A 156 1.21 -8.44 2.88
C ARG A 156 2.42 -7.85 3.58
N HIS A 157 3.10 -6.88 2.96
CA HIS A 157 4.27 -6.21 3.56
C HIS A 157 3.93 -5.54 4.88
N TRP A 158 2.78 -4.87 4.95
CA TRP A 158 2.32 -4.20 6.15
C TRP A 158 1.98 -5.18 7.28
N LEU A 159 1.26 -6.28 6.98
CA LEU A 159 0.93 -7.32 7.98
C LEU A 159 2.20 -7.97 8.53
N ASN A 160 3.17 -8.28 7.67
CA ASN A 160 4.47 -8.80 8.09
C ASN A 160 5.23 -7.81 8.99
N THR A 161 5.25 -6.54 8.61
CA THR A 161 5.91 -5.49 9.41
C THR A 161 5.26 -5.35 10.79
N LEU A 162 3.93 -5.47 10.89
CA LEU A 162 3.25 -5.51 12.18
C LEU A 162 3.62 -6.75 12.99
N HIS A 163 3.74 -7.90 12.33
CA HIS A 163 4.13 -9.15 12.97
C HIS A 163 5.55 -9.07 13.57
N GLU A 164 6.47 -8.42 12.87
CA GLU A 164 7.88 -8.34 13.28
C GLU A 164 8.16 -7.32 14.40
N ARG A 165 7.22 -6.41 14.71
CA ARG A 165 7.45 -5.38 15.74
C ARG A 165 7.52 -5.98 17.15
N ALA A 166 8.65 -5.72 17.81
CA ALA A 166 9.05 -6.29 19.12
C ALA A 166 8.32 -5.71 20.35
N GLY A 167 7.40 -4.76 20.17
CA GLY A 167 6.57 -4.23 21.25
C GLY A 167 5.15 -4.10 20.74
N GLY A 168 4.54 -5.26 20.47
CA GLY A 168 3.36 -5.42 19.62
C GLY A 168 2.33 -4.30 19.80
N PRO A 169 1.68 -3.85 18.71
CA PRO A 169 0.61 -2.87 18.86
C PRO A 169 -0.35 -3.38 19.94
N GLY A 170 -0.64 -2.54 20.93
CA GLY A 170 -1.76 -2.83 21.82
C GLY A 170 -2.95 -3.18 20.92
N ALA A 171 -3.60 -4.31 21.19
CA ALA A 171 -4.74 -4.76 20.41
C ALA A 171 -5.92 -3.82 20.65
N ASP A 172 -5.83 -2.62 20.07
CA ASP A 172 -6.93 -1.68 20.03
C ASP A 172 -7.98 -2.16 19.02
N GLU A 173 -9.15 -1.55 19.12
CA GLU A 173 -10.29 -1.89 18.29
C GLU A 173 -10.00 -1.67 16.80
N ALA A 174 -9.21 -0.63 16.47
CA ALA A 174 -8.86 -0.29 15.09
C ALA A 174 -7.99 -1.38 14.44
N LEU A 175 -7.02 -1.95 15.14
CA LEU A 175 -6.23 -3.08 14.64
C LEU A 175 -7.11 -4.32 14.46
N ARG A 176 -7.98 -4.62 15.44
CA ARG A 176 -8.91 -5.76 15.33
C ARG A 176 -9.84 -5.63 14.14
N GLU A 177 -10.31 -4.43 13.83
CA GLU A 177 -11.08 -4.18 12.60
C GLU A 177 -10.29 -4.46 11.32
N VAL A 178 -9.01 -4.08 11.28
CA VAL A 178 -8.14 -4.35 10.12
C VAL A 178 -7.98 -5.86 9.94
N LEU A 179 -7.68 -6.58 11.02
CA LEU A 179 -7.54 -8.05 11.00
C LEU A 179 -8.86 -8.74 10.64
N ALA A 180 -10.00 -8.26 11.13
CA ALA A 180 -11.32 -8.76 10.75
C ALA A 180 -11.58 -8.58 9.25
N ALA A 181 -11.27 -7.41 8.69
CA ALA A 181 -11.39 -7.16 7.25
C ALA A 181 -10.46 -8.06 6.42
N ALA A 182 -9.22 -8.28 6.87
CA ALA A 182 -8.28 -9.15 6.19
C ALA A 182 -8.71 -10.63 6.19
N ARG A 183 -9.26 -11.13 7.30
CA ARG A 183 -9.79 -12.51 7.39
C ARG A 183 -11.05 -12.74 6.57
N ALA A 184 -11.81 -11.70 6.29
CA ALA A 184 -13.02 -11.76 5.47
C ALA A 184 -12.72 -11.76 3.96
N LEU A 185 -11.45 -11.62 3.54
CA LEU A 185 -11.07 -11.67 2.13
C LEU A 185 -11.28 -13.06 1.54
N THR A 186 -11.81 -13.12 0.31
CA THR A 186 -11.92 -14.34 -0.49
C THR A 186 -10.86 -14.35 -1.60
N GLY A 187 -10.09 -15.43 -1.73
CA GLY A 187 -9.07 -15.57 -2.79
C GLY A 187 -7.71 -14.93 -2.47
N PHE A 188 -7.48 -14.55 -1.21
CA PHE A 188 -6.23 -13.98 -0.69
C PHE A 188 -5.76 -14.75 0.55
N ASP A 189 -5.58 -16.06 0.40
CA ASP A 189 -5.36 -17.01 1.50
C ASP A 189 -4.12 -16.66 2.35
N ASP A 190 -3.09 -16.07 1.74
CA ASP A 190 -1.89 -15.64 2.45
C ASP A 190 -2.15 -14.44 3.37
N LEU A 191 -2.95 -13.46 2.94
CA LEU A 191 -3.38 -12.34 3.80
C LEU A 191 -4.28 -12.82 4.93
N VAL A 192 -5.19 -13.75 4.65
CA VAL A 192 -6.08 -14.36 5.64
C VAL A 192 -5.25 -15.08 6.71
N ALA A 193 -4.31 -15.92 6.30
CA ALA A 193 -3.44 -16.67 7.20
C ALA A 193 -2.58 -15.73 8.07
N LEU A 194 -2.00 -14.67 7.49
CA LEU A 194 -1.23 -13.67 8.25
C LEU A 194 -2.09 -12.95 9.28
N ALA A 195 -3.32 -12.55 8.90
CA ALA A 195 -4.23 -11.89 9.81
C ALA A 195 -4.70 -12.81 10.96
N GLN A 196 -4.92 -14.10 10.69
CA GLN A 196 -5.21 -15.10 11.72
C GLN A 196 -4.04 -15.30 12.68
N ALA A 197 -2.81 -15.42 12.17
CA ALA A 197 -1.61 -15.57 13.00
C ALA A 197 -1.38 -14.35 13.89
N LEU A 198 -1.58 -13.14 13.36
CA LEU A 198 -1.52 -11.89 14.12
C LEU A 198 -2.60 -11.84 15.21
N GLN A 199 -3.85 -12.17 14.89
CA GLN A 199 -4.92 -12.21 15.88
C GLN A 199 -4.59 -13.19 17.00
N ALA A 200 -4.20 -14.42 16.67
CA ALA A 200 -3.86 -15.44 17.67
C ALA A 200 -2.76 -14.97 18.63
N ARG A 201 -1.77 -14.23 18.12
CA ARG A 201 -0.71 -13.63 18.94
C ARG A 201 -1.23 -12.51 19.84
N LEU A 202 -2.19 -11.69 19.38
CA LEU A 202 -2.79 -10.62 20.18
C LEU A 202 -3.73 -11.13 21.26
N ASP A 203 -4.34 -12.30 21.05
CA ASP A 203 -5.23 -12.95 22.01
C ASP A 203 -4.48 -13.77 23.07
N LEU A 204 -3.15 -13.95 22.93
CA LEU A 204 -2.33 -14.57 23.97
C LEU A 204 -2.29 -13.68 25.21
N PRO A 205 -2.56 -14.21 26.42
CA PRO A 205 -2.48 -13.44 27.65
C PRO A 205 -1.07 -12.89 27.87
N SER A 206 -0.93 -11.60 28.16
CA SER A 206 0.35 -10.92 28.40
C SER A 206 1.17 -11.48 29.59
N HIS A 207 0.63 -12.44 30.35
CA HIS A 207 1.26 -13.06 31.52
C HIS A 207 2.14 -14.29 31.21
N ALA A 208 2.23 -14.75 29.96
CA ALA A 208 3.01 -15.96 29.63
C ALA A 208 4.52 -15.71 29.40
N ILE A 209 4.99 -14.45 29.38
CA ILE A 209 6.39 -14.13 29.00
C ILE A 209 7.32 -13.98 30.21
N THR A 210 6.81 -13.97 31.45
CA THR A 210 7.64 -13.68 32.65
C THR A 210 8.21 -14.90 33.38
N ASN A 211 8.08 -16.13 32.86
CA ASN A 211 8.52 -17.35 33.56
C ASN A 211 9.54 -18.20 32.77
N GLN A 212 10.60 -17.60 32.21
CA GLN A 212 11.78 -18.36 31.75
C GLN A 212 13.13 -17.89 32.32
N GLU A 213 13.15 -16.94 33.25
CA GLU A 213 14.35 -16.58 34.02
C GLU A 213 14.12 -16.91 35.50
N GLY A 214 14.18 -18.19 35.86
CA GLY A 214 13.91 -18.62 37.22
C GLY A 214 14.05 -20.12 37.46
N LEU A 215 15.09 -20.75 36.88
CA LEU A 215 15.52 -22.11 37.23
C LEU A 215 17.05 -22.12 37.32
N THR A 216 17.58 -21.29 38.21
CA THR A 216 18.88 -21.53 38.83
C THR A 216 18.66 -21.74 40.31
N ASP A 217 19.34 -22.78 40.81
CA ASP A 217 19.59 -23.05 42.22
C ASP A 217 18.55 -23.87 43.00
N ALA A 218 18.60 -25.19 42.78
CA ALA A 218 18.31 -26.16 43.83
C ALA A 218 19.62 -26.89 44.14
N GLY A 219 20.17 -26.58 45.31
CA GLY A 219 21.50 -27.01 45.73
C GLY A 219 21.62 -28.49 46.03
N CYS A 220 22.83 -29.01 45.84
CA CYS A 220 23.29 -30.28 46.39
C CYS A 220 24.60 -30.02 47.16
N HIS A 221 24.45 -29.83 48.47
CA HIS A 221 25.52 -29.96 49.45
C HIS A 221 25.74 -31.46 49.74
N PRO A 222 26.96 -32.01 49.63
CA PRO A 222 27.32 -33.23 50.33
C PRO A 222 28.06 -32.90 51.62
N SER A 223 27.36 -33.05 52.74
CA SER A 223 27.98 -33.14 54.07
C SER A 223 28.62 -34.52 54.25
N ARG A 224 29.89 -34.52 54.63
CA ARG A 224 30.63 -35.66 55.20
C ARG A 224 29.88 -36.27 56.40
N SER A 225 29.93 -37.60 56.56
CA SER A 225 30.57 -38.29 57.71
C SER A 225 30.28 -39.81 57.75
N GLY A 226 31.35 -40.61 57.93
CA GLY A 226 31.41 -41.82 58.76
C GLY A 226 30.84 -43.14 58.21
N VAL A 227 31.72 -44.06 57.80
CA VAL A 227 32.20 -45.27 58.53
C VAL A 227 33.46 -45.77 57.80
#